data_AF-A0A1M3HNL9-F1
#
_entry.id   AF-A0A1M3HNL9-F1
#
_cell.length_a   1.000
_cell.length_b   1.000
_cell.length_c   1.000
_cell.angle_alpha   90.00
_cell.angle_beta   90.00
_cell.angle_gamma   90.00
#
_symmetry.space_group_name_H-M   'P 1'
#
loop_
_entity.id
_entity.type
_entity.pdbx_description
1 polymer ?
#
loop_
_entity_poly.entity_id
_entity_poly.type
_entity_poly.pdbx_seq_one_letter_code
_entity_poly.pdbx_strand_id
1 'polypeptide(L)'
;MPDAEPPRPSLPALLRREIADVFAGRESDRPWELPFAIALAAGLPMLVGALIGQAGFGAIASIGAMTIVYLPRTRLDLRMVAVMSAACAMMACYALGQIGHVLPAARVPLIAAVALLVTMGCRYYRVGPPGPLFFVMTASIGAYAPGTLADLPQHLGVFALGALGAVCIAFFYSLHILRRWDPLPLQPAPADLAEEVLVPSIIVAVFVGLSLGLAELLGFEKPYWVPISCIAVLQGATLRAVWLRQLQRIVGTLAGLGAVWGLMQLITEPWHLALAIA
;
A
#
# COMPACT_ATOMS: atom_id res chain seq x y z
N MET A 1 29.52 -18.29 -44.89
CA MET A 1 28.05 -18.19 -44.92
C MET A 1 27.70 -17.13 -43.88
N PRO A 2 27.17 -15.96 -44.24
CA PRO A 2 26.90 -14.92 -43.26
C PRO A 2 25.68 -15.33 -42.43
N ASP A 3 25.84 -15.27 -41.10
CA ASP A 3 24.79 -15.56 -40.14
C ASP A 3 23.61 -14.62 -40.35
N ALA A 4 22.48 -15.17 -40.79
CA ALA A 4 21.25 -14.42 -40.98
C ALA A 4 20.71 -13.98 -39.61
N GLU A 5 20.66 -12.67 -39.41
CA GLU A 5 20.04 -12.01 -38.27
C GLU A 5 18.59 -12.54 -38.11
N PRO A 6 18.16 -12.98 -36.91
CA PRO A 6 16.82 -13.54 -36.73
C PRO A 6 15.76 -12.49 -37.13
N PRO A 7 14.69 -12.87 -37.83
CA PRO A 7 13.69 -11.93 -38.32
C PRO A 7 13.07 -11.16 -37.15
N ARG A 8 13.09 -9.82 -37.25
CA ARG A 8 12.47 -8.95 -36.25
C ARG A 8 10.99 -9.37 -36.11
N PRO A 9 10.51 -9.62 -34.88
CA PRO A 9 9.15 -10.07 -34.68
C PRO A 9 8.17 -9.03 -35.23
N SER A 10 7.17 -9.49 -35.98
CA SER A 10 6.14 -8.61 -36.53
C SER A 10 5.32 -7.97 -35.39
N LEU A 11 4.95 -6.70 -35.55
CA LEU A 11 4.07 -5.96 -34.63
C LEU A 11 2.89 -6.79 -34.09
N PRO A 12 2.11 -7.53 -34.92
CA PRO A 12 1.02 -8.36 -34.41
C PRO A 12 1.47 -9.53 -33.52
N ALA A 13 2.65 -10.11 -33.76
CA ALA A 13 3.19 -11.18 -32.92
C ALA A 13 3.67 -10.66 -31.56
N LEU A 14 4.21 -9.44 -31.51
CA LEU A 14 4.54 -8.74 -30.26
C LEU A 14 3.28 -8.42 -29.46
N LEU A 15 2.25 -7.86 -30.11
CA LEU A 15 0.96 -7.55 -29.49
C LEU A 15 0.26 -8.80 -28.94
N ARG A 16 0.29 -9.90 -29.69
CA ARG A 16 -0.31 -11.17 -29.25
C ARG A 16 0.42 -11.78 -28.06
N ARG A 17 1.76 -11.65 -28.01
CA ARG A 17 2.56 -12.05 -26.84
C ARG A 17 2.28 -11.17 -25.62
N GLU A 18 2.12 -9.86 -25.82
CA GLU A 18 1.72 -8.95 -24.74
C GLU A 18 0.34 -9.28 -24.17
N ILE A 19 -0.66 -9.49 -25.03
CA ILE A 19 -2.01 -9.89 -24.60
C ILE A 19 -1.96 -11.24 -23.87
N ALA A 20 -1.21 -12.21 -24.41
CA ALA A 20 -1.04 -13.51 -23.74
C ALA A 20 -0.38 -13.36 -22.36
N ASP A 21 0.63 -12.51 -22.20
CA ASP A 21 1.30 -12.27 -20.92
C ASP A 21 0.42 -11.50 -19.90
N VAL A 22 -0.57 -10.72 -20.36
CA VAL A 22 -1.58 -10.06 -19.50
C VAL A 22 -2.51 -11.10 -18.86
N PHE A 23 -2.92 -12.10 -19.65
CA PHE A 23 -3.89 -13.12 -19.25
C PHE A 23 -3.25 -14.43 -18.76
N ALA A 24 -1.93 -14.58 -18.91
CA ALA A 24 -1.18 -15.67 -18.33
C ALA A 24 -1.21 -15.52 -16.79
N GLY A 25 -2.13 -16.25 -16.16
CA GLY A 25 -2.19 -16.34 -14.70
C GLY A 25 -0.85 -16.81 -14.17
N ARG A 26 -0.18 -15.98 -13.37
CA ARG A 26 1.02 -16.39 -12.66
C ARG A 26 0.59 -17.18 -11.44
N GLU A 27 1.12 -18.39 -11.29
CA GLU A 27 0.94 -19.16 -10.06
C GLU A 27 1.43 -18.35 -8.87
N SER A 28 0.60 -18.28 -7.83
CA SER A 28 0.87 -17.52 -6.63
C SER A 28 1.27 -18.47 -5.51
N ASP A 29 2.53 -18.43 -5.10
CA ASP A 29 3.05 -19.13 -3.90
C ASP A 29 2.53 -18.51 -2.57
N ARG A 30 1.41 -17.79 -2.61
CA ARG A 30 0.81 -17.16 -1.43
C ARG A 30 -0.42 -17.95 -1.00
N PRO A 31 -0.50 -18.36 0.29
CA PRO A 31 -1.71 -18.95 0.83
C PRO A 31 -2.87 -17.98 0.61
N TRP A 32 -4.00 -18.51 0.12
CA TRP A 32 -5.21 -17.73 -0.15
C TRP A 32 -5.80 -17.14 1.14
N GLU A 33 -5.47 -17.75 2.29
CA GLU A 33 -5.87 -17.28 3.61
C GLU A 33 -5.30 -15.90 3.95
N LEU A 34 -4.16 -15.51 3.37
CA LEU A 34 -3.54 -14.20 3.62
C LEU A 34 -4.35 -13.04 3.01
N PRO A 35 -4.70 -13.05 1.70
CA PRO A 35 -5.63 -12.08 1.14
C PRO A 35 -6.93 -11.96 1.92
N PHE A 36 -7.50 -13.08 2.38
CA PHE A 36 -8.71 -13.08 3.21
C PHE A 36 -8.48 -12.39 4.56
N ALA A 37 -7.38 -12.68 5.26
CA ALA A 37 -7.04 -12.01 6.51
C ALA A 37 -6.82 -10.50 6.33
N ILE A 38 -6.19 -10.10 5.23
CA ILE A 38 -6.01 -8.68 4.87
C ILE A 38 -7.36 -8.01 4.62
N ALA A 39 -8.23 -8.65 3.83
CA ALA A 39 -9.57 -8.15 3.53
C ALA A 39 -10.40 -8.02 4.82
N LEU A 40 -10.38 -9.02 5.69
CA LEU A 40 -11.07 -8.99 6.98
C LEU A 40 -10.55 -7.86 7.88
N ALA A 41 -9.22 -7.70 7.98
CA ALA A 41 -8.62 -6.64 8.80
C ALA A 41 -9.00 -5.25 8.31
N ALA A 42 -9.03 -5.05 6.99
CA ALA A 42 -9.40 -3.79 6.36
C ALA A 42 -10.91 -3.50 6.39
N GLY A 43 -11.71 -4.55 6.15
CA GLY A 43 -13.14 -4.46 5.95
C GLY A 43 -13.91 -4.30 7.24
N LEU A 44 -13.49 -4.97 8.31
CA LEU A 44 -14.18 -4.89 9.62
C LEU A 44 -14.26 -3.45 10.16
N PRO A 45 -13.18 -2.65 10.21
CA PRO A 45 -13.29 -1.26 10.67
C PRO A 45 -14.17 -0.39 9.76
N MET A 46 -14.14 -0.60 8.44
CA MET A 46 -15.02 0.09 7.51
C MET A 46 -16.49 -0.26 7.75
N LEU A 47 -16.79 -1.56 7.90
CA LEU A 47 -18.12 -2.07 8.19
C LEU A 47 -18.66 -1.47 9.48
N VAL A 48 -17.87 -1.53 10.57
CA VAL A 48 -18.25 -0.97 11.87
C VAL A 48 -18.47 0.54 11.76
N GLY A 49 -17.58 1.26 11.06
CA GLY A 49 -17.75 2.70 10.81
C GLY A 49 -19.03 3.03 10.04
N ALA A 50 -19.37 2.23 9.03
CA ALA A 50 -20.61 2.39 8.27
C ALA A 50 -21.86 2.13 9.13
N LEU A 51 -21.85 1.07 9.94
CA LEU A 51 -22.97 0.71 10.83
C LEU A 51 -23.24 1.77 11.91
N ILE A 52 -22.21 2.47 12.37
CA ILE A 52 -22.33 3.54 13.38
C ILE A 52 -22.63 4.91 12.73
N GLY A 53 -22.71 4.98 11.39
CA GLY A 53 -22.89 6.24 10.65
C GLY A 53 -21.64 7.13 10.65
N GLN A 54 -20.48 6.57 10.99
CA GLN A 54 -19.19 7.24 11.12
C GLN A 54 -18.17 6.68 10.11
N ALA A 55 -18.55 6.66 8.84
CA ALA A 55 -17.73 6.09 7.76
C ALA A 55 -16.33 6.73 7.66
N GLY A 56 -16.18 8.01 8.01
CA GLY A 56 -14.87 8.69 8.06
C GLY A 56 -13.90 8.05 9.06
N PHE A 57 -14.37 7.72 10.26
CA PHE A 57 -13.56 7.00 11.25
C PHE A 57 -13.32 5.54 10.83
N GLY A 58 -14.31 4.90 10.19
CA GLY A 58 -14.13 3.58 9.58
C GLY A 58 -13.00 3.56 8.55
N ALA A 59 -12.91 4.59 7.71
CA ALA A 59 -11.83 4.73 6.73
C ALA A 59 -10.45 4.92 7.39
N ILE A 60 -10.35 5.78 8.41
CA ILE A 60 -9.09 5.99 9.16
C ILE A 60 -8.64 4.68 9.83
N ALA A 61 -9.55 3.96 10.47
CA ALA A 61 -9.24 2.68 11.09
C ALA A 61 -8.85 1.61 10.04
N SER A 62 -9.49 1.60 8.87
CA SER A 62 -9.14 0.68 7.78
C SER A 62 -7.73 0.93 7.23
N ILE A 63 -7.31 2.20 7.14
CA ILE A 63 -5.92 2.57 6.78
C ILE A 63 -4.95 2.06 7.86
N GLY A 64 -5.30 2.20 9.14
CA GLY A 64 -4.52 1.61 10.24
C GLY A 64 -4.42 0.09 10.15
N ALA A 65 -5.50 -0.57 9.75
CA ALA A 65 -5.52 -2.02 9.59
C ALA A 65 -4.64 -2.54 8.45
N MET A 66 -4.30 -1.70 7.46
CA MET A 66 -3.37 -2.06 6.37
C MET A 66 -1.96 -2.43 6.83
N THR A 67 -1.62 -2.20 8.10
CA THR A 67 -0.37 -2.70 8.68
C THR A 67 -0.19 -4.21 8.52
N ILE A 68 -1.28 -4.99 8.49
CA ILE A 68 -1.23 -6.45 8.29
C ILE A 68 -0.49 -6.87 6.99
N VAL A 69 -0.42 -6.00 5.99
CA VAL A 69 0.29 -6.27 4.73
C VAL A 69 1.80 -6.42 4.94
N TYR A 70 2.34 -5.87 6.03
CA TYR A 70 3.74 -6.01 6.42
C TYR A 70 4.06 -7.30 7.19
N LEU A 71 3.14 -8.26 7.23
CA LEU A 71 3.36 -9.53 7.91
C LEU A 71 4.42 -10.39 7.17
N PRO A 72 5.62 -10.58 7.76
CA PRO A 72 6.68 -11.36 7.12
C PRO A 72 6.39 -12.87 7.19
N ARG A 73 7.10 -13.66 6.39
CA ARG A 73 7.02 -15.13 6.41
C ARG A 73 8.06 -15.77 7.36
N THR A 74 8.28 -15.15 8.51
CA THR A 74 9.31 -15.57 9.49
C THR A 74 8.65 -16.21 10.71
N ARG A 75 9.44 -16.43 11.79
CA ARG A 75 8.99 -16.95 13.08
C ARG A 75 7.97 -16.00 13.75
N LEU A 76 7.10 -16.55 14.60
CA LEU A 76 5.96 -15.83 15.21
C LEU A 76 6.36 -14.52 15.93
N ASP A 77 7.43 -14.57 16.70
CA ASP A 77 8.03 -13.43 17.41
C ASP A 77 8.37 -12.28 16.45
N LEU A 78 9.12 -12.58 15.40
CA LEU A 78 9.54 -11.60 14.40
C LEU A 78 8.36 -11.08 13.57
N ARG A 79 7.36 -11.93 13.30
CA ARG A 79 6.12 -11.52 12.62
C ARG A 79 5.39 -10.45 13.39
N MET A 80 5.19 -10.68 14.69
CA MET A 80 4.42 -9.76 15.52
C MET A 80 5.20 -8.46 15.75
N VAL A 81 6.51 -8.54 16.00
CA VAL A 81 7.37 -7.35 16.09
C VAL A 81 7.36 -6.54 14.79
N ALA A 82 7.39 -7.19 13.63
CA ALA A 82 7.33 -6.50 12.34
C ALA A 82 5.98 -5.79 12.11
N VAL A 83 4.85 -6.45 12.38
CA VAL A 83 3.52 -5.82 12.22
C VAL A 83 3.33 -4.71 13.26
N MET A 84 3.73 -4.91 14.51
CA MET A 84 3.62 -3.88 15.55
C MET A 84 4.53 -2.68 15.27
N SER A 85 5.77 -2.91 14.80
CA SER A 85 6.67 -1.82 14.43
C SER A 85 6.15 -1.07 13.20
N ALA A 86 5.58 -1.76 12.22
CA ALA A 86 4.90 -1.15 11.09
C ALA A 86 3.68 -0.33 11.52
N ALA A 87 2.88 -0.80 12.50
CA ALA A 87 1.74 -0.05 13.05
C ALA A 87 2.20 1.27 13.66
N CYS A 88 3.20 1.20 14.54
CA CYS A 88 3.77 2.38 15.18
C CYS A 88 4.36 3.36 14.15
N ALA A 89 5.10 2.85 13.16
CA ALA A 89 5.69 3.68 12.12
C ALA A 89 4.63 4.31 11.20
N MET A 90 3.59 3.58 10.79
CA MET A 90 2.50 4.13 9.98
C MET A 90 1.70 5.19 10.76
N MET A 91 1.49 4.98 12.05
CA MET A 91 0.83 5.95 12.94
C MET A 91 1.69 7.21 13.12
N ALA A 92 3.00 7.06 13.30
CA ALA A 92 3.93 8.20 13.32
C ALA A 92 3.94 8.95 11.98
N CYS A 93 3.93 8.25 10.85
CA CYS A 93 3.81 8.84 9.52
C CYS A 93 2.51 9.64 9.36
N TYR A 94 1.37 9.11 9.84
CA TYR A 94 0.10 9.83 9.82
C TYR A 94 0.14 11.10 10.68
N ALA A 95 0.70 11.01 11.89
CA ALA A 95 0.87 12.16 12.78
C ALA A 95 1.78 13.24 12.17
N LEU A 96 2.91 12.85 11.57
CA LEU A 96 3.79 13.76 10.84
C LEU A 96 3.05 14.40 9.65
N GLY A 97 2.27 13.63 8.92
CA GLY A 97 1.40 14.13 7.84
C GLY A 97 0.52 15.28 8.30
N GLN A 98 -0.15 15.12 9.44
CA GLN A 98 -1.03 16.15 10.02
C GLN A 98 -0.29 17.46 10.37
N ILE A 99 1.03 17.42 10.64
CA ILE A 99 1.83 18.65 10.77
C ILE A 99 1.87 19.42 9.45
N GLY A 100 1.96 18.71 8.32
CA GLY A 100 1.87 19.32 6.98
C GLY A 100 0.50 19.92 6.68
N HIS A 101 -0.57 19.40 7.29
CA HIS A 101 -1.90 20.04 7.19
C HIS A 101 -1.87 21.46 7.77
N VAL A 102 -1.26 21.62 8.95
CA VAL A 102 -1.16 22.89 9.70
C VAL A 102 -0.16 23.85 9.04
N LEU A 103 0.94 23.33 8.51
CA LEU A 103 2.01 24.10 7.88
C LEU A 103 2.12 23.69 6.40
N PRO A 104 1.32 24.31 5.50
CA PRO A 104 1.32 23.97 4.07
C PRO A 104 2.70 23.96 3.43
N ALA A 105 3.53 24.96 3.77
CA ALA A 105 4.90 25.07 3.26
C ALA A 105 5.81 23.90 3.67
N ALA A 106 5.49 23.21 4.76
CA ALA A 106 6.26 22.07 5.25
C ALA A 106 5.78 20.71 4.67
N ARG A 107 4.65 20.65 3.94
CA ARG A 107 4.10 19.39 3.41
C ARG A 107 5.10 18.64 2.53
N VAL A 108 5.56 19.30 1.47
CA VAL A 108 6.49 18.70 0.50
C VAL A 108 7.78 18.20 1.17
N PRO A 109 8.52 19.01 1.95
CA PRO A 109 9.74 18.52 2.59
C PRO A 109 9.46 17.43 3.63
N LEU A 110 8.32 17.49 4.34
CA LEU A 110 7.95 16.45 5.32
C LEU A 110 7.62 15.13 4.65
N ILE A 111 6.82 15.13 3.58
CA ILE A 111 6.48 13.90 2.84
C ILE A 111 7.74 13.32 2.18
N ALA A 112 8.62 14.16 1.63
CA ALA A 112 9.90 13.71 1.09
C ALA A 112 10.80 13.09 2.18
N ALA A 113 10.85 13.69 3.38
CA ALA A 113 11.60 13.14 4.52
C ALA A 113 11.01 11.81 5.01
N VAL A 114 9.68 11.69 5.09
CA VAL A 114 9.01 10.42 5.41
C VAL A 114 9.35 9.36 4.36
N ALA A 115 9.26 9.71 3.07
CA ALA A 115 9.62 8.80 1.98
C ALA A 115 11.09 8.35 2.08
N LEU A 116 12.02 9.26 2.40
CA LEU A 116 13.42 8.92 2.63
C LEU A 116 13.59 7.92 3.78
N LEU A 117 13.10 8.25 4.97
CA LEU A 117 13.32 7.48 6.19
C LEU A 117 12.66 6.10 6.12
N VAL A 118 11.42 6.05 5.64
CA VAL A 118 10.69 4.78 5.51
C VAL A 118 11.34 3.92 4.42
N THR A 119 11.73 4.49 3.28
CA THR A 119 12.40 3.70 2.22
C THR A 119 13.72 3.15 2.75
N MET A 120 14.49 3.96 3.50
CA MET A 120 15.73 3.53 4.13
C MET A 120 15.47 2.37 5.10
N GLY A 121 14.47 2.49 5.98
CA GLY A 121 14.08 1.42 6.90
C GLY A 121 13.61 0.16 6.18
N CYS A 122 12.72 0.30 5.20
CA CYS A 122 12.20 -0.84 4.42
C CYS A 122 13.32 -1.58 3.69
N ARG A 123 14.29 -0.85 3.11
CA ARG A 123 15.42 -1.45 2.40
C ARG A 123 16.43 -2.08 3.35
N TYR A 124 16.72 -1.42 4.47
CA TYR A 124 17.59 -1.96 5.52
C TYR A 124 17.06 -3.28 6.11
N TYR A 125 15.77 -3.32 6.44
CA TYR A 125 15.10 -4.52 6.98
C TYR A 125 14.61 -5.50 5.89
N ARG A 126 14.92 -5.24 4.61
CA ARG A 126 14.47 -6.05 3.45
C ARG A 126 12.97 -6.36 3.47
N VAL A 127 12.18 -5.36 3.84
CA VAL A 127 10.72 -5.40 3.79
C VAL A 127 10.30 -5.60 2.34
N GLY A 128 9.57 -6.69 2.09
CA GLY A 128 9.05 -7.01 0.77
C GLY A 128 8.01 -6.00 0.27
N PRO A 129 7.56 -6.12 -0.99
CA PRO A 129 6.44 -5.32 -1.51
C PRO A 129 5.22 -5.44 -0.59
N PRO A 130 4.58 -4.33 -0.18
CA PRO A 130 4.56 -3.01 -0.82
C PRO A 130 5.64 -1.99 -0.36
N GLY A 131 6.65 -2.40 0.42
CA GLY A 131 7.77 -1.54 0.81
C GLY A 131 7.32 -0.22 1.48
N PRO A 132 7.82 0.96 1.07
CA PRO A 132 7.45 2.24 1.72
C PRO A 132 6.02 2.74 1.46
N LEU A 133 5.24 2.09 0.58
CA LEU A 133 4.01 2.65 0.00
C LEU A 133 2.97 3.04 1.06
N PHE A 134 2.59 2.13 1.95
CA PHE A 134 1.50 2.44 2.90
C PHE A 134 1.91 3.49 3.94
N PHE A 135 3.18 3.58 4.30
CA PHE A 135 3.66 4.60 5.24
C PHE A 135 3.61 6.00 4.61
N VAL A 136 4.07 6.14 3.36
CA VAL A 136 4.00 7.43 2.65
C VAL A 136 2.54 7.78 2.33
N MET A 137 1.71 6.78 2.03
CA MET A 137 0.28 6.97 1.88
C MET A 137 -0.36 7.50 3.17
N THR A 138 -0.09 6.92 4.34
CA THR A 138 -0.67 7.42 5.60
C THR A 138 -0.21 8.83 5.92
N ALA A 139 1.05 9.17 5.65
CA ALA A 139 1.55 10.54 5.79
C ALA A 139 0.86 11.51 4.82
N SER A 140 0.70 11.11 3.56
CA SER A 140 0.04 11.94 2.54
C SER A 140 -1.44 12.14 2.88
N ILE A 141 -2.15 11.09 3.29
CA ILE A 141 -3.54 11.20 3.73
C ILE A 141 -3.62 12.11 4.96
N GLY A 142 -2.72 11.97 5.93
CA GLY A 142 -2.66 12.86 7.10
C GLY A 142 -2.46 14.33 6.72
N ALA A 143 -1.63 14.64 5.72
CA ALA A 143 -1.36 16.01 5.28
C ALA A 143 -2.55 16.71 4.62
N TYR A 144 -3.49 15.94 4.04
CA TYR A 144 -4.68 16.46 3.36
C TYR A 144 -5.99 16.06 4.07
N ALA A 145 -5.90 15.42 5.23
CA ALA A 145 -7.06 15.02 6.01
C ALA A 145 -7.80 16.26 6.55
N PRO A 146 -9.13 16.28 6.51
CA PRO A 146 -9.90 17.33 7.16
C PRO A 146 -9.76 17.22 8.68
N GLY A 147 -9.60 18.34 9.37
CA GLY A 147 -9.60 18.40 10.83
C GLY A 147 -8.67 19.48 11.37
N THR A 148 -8.67 19.62 12.67
CA THR A 148 -7.77 20.50 13.42
C THR A 148 -6.75 19.68 14.21
N LEU A 149 -5.72 20.34 14.76
CA LEU A 149 -4.80 19.70 15.71
C LEU A 149 -5.51 19.10 16.93
N ALA A 150 -6.69 19.62 17.30
CA ALA A 150 -7.47 19.09 18.42
C ALA A 150 -8.07 17.72 18.11
N ASP A 151 -8.30 17.40 16.84
CA ASP A 151 -8.86 16.12 16.39
C ASP A 151 -7.77 15.04 16.26
N LEU A 152 -6.49 15.44 16.33
CA LEU A 152 -5.34 14.55 16.17
C LEU A 152 -5.36 13.36 17.15
N PRO A 153 -5.63 13.51 18.46
CA PRO A 153 -5.70 12.38 19.38
C PRO A 153 -6.82 11.39 19.01
N GLN A 154 -7.96 11.89 18.54
CA GLN A 154 -9.08 11.04 18.11
C GLN A 154 -8.73 10.29 16.83
N HIS A 155 -8.17 10.96 15.82
CA HIS A 155 -7.75 10.32 14.57
C HIS A 155 -6.68 9.26 14.81
N LEU A 156 -5.68 9.56 15.65
CA LEU A 156 -4.65 8.60 16.03
C LEU A 156 -5.21 7.44 16.86
N GLY A 157 -6.16 7.70 17.75
CA GLY A 157 -6.85 6.65 18.51
C GLY A 157 -7.62 5.70 17.60
N VAL A 158 -8.41 6.22 16.67
CA VAL A 158 -9.15 5.43 15.68
C VAL A 158 -8.21 4.66 14.76
N PHE A 159 -7.13 5.29 14.31
CA PHE A 159 -6.08 4.62 13.53
C PHE A 159 -5.46 3.46 14.32
N ALA A 160 -5.10 3.69 15.59
CA ALA A 160 -4.53 2.70 16.48
C ALA A 160 -5.47 1.52 16.73
N LEU A 161 -6.79 1.76 16.85
CA LEU A 161 -7.79 0.70 16.98
C LEU A 161 -7.80 -0.20 15.74
N GLY A 162 -7.75 0.38 14.55
CA GLY A 162 -7.63 -0.37 13.30
C GLY A 162 -6.34 -1.19 13.22
N ALA A 163 -5.21 -0.57 13.57
CA ALA A 163 -3.92 -1.24 13.61
C ALA A 163 -3.87 -2.37 14.66
N LEU A 164 -4.48 -2.17 15.83
CA LEU A 164 -4.61 -3.18 16.86
C LEU A 164 -5.45 -4.37 16.37
N GLY A 165 -6.58 -4.11 15.72
CA GLY A 165 -7.41 -5.14 15.09
C GLY A 165 -6.62 -5.96 14.07
N ALA A 166 -5.82 -5.30 13.24
CA ALA A 166 -4.91 -5.95 12.31
C ALA A 166 -3.84 -6.80 13.00
N VAL A 167 -3.25 -6.32 14.11
CA VAL A 167 -2.28 -7.10 14.91
C VAL A 167 -2.95 -8.34 15.51
N CYS A 168 -4.18 -8.23 16.04
CA CYS A 168 -4.93 -9.37 16.55
C CYS A 168 -5.23 -10.40 15.45
N ILE A 169 -5.73 -9.96 14.29
CA ILE A 169 -5.99 -10.84 13.15
C ILE A 169 -4.69 -11.48 12.67
N ALA A 170 -3.60 -10.71 12.56
CA ALA A 170 -2.29 -11.21 12.18
C ALA A 170 -1.76 -12.26 13.17
N PHE A 171 -2.02 -12.10 14.47
CA PHE A 171 -1.64 -13.07 15.50
C PHE A 171 -2.38 -14.40 15.31
N PHE A 172 -3.72 -14.38 15.24
CA PHE A 172 -4.51 -15.61 15.03
C PHE A 172 -4.20 -16.28 13.69
N TYR A 173 -4.05 -15.48 12.62
CA TYR A 173 -3.62 -15.97 11.32
C TYR A 173 -2.23 -16.61 11.40
N SER A 174 -1.29 -16.01 12.13
CA SER A 174 0.06 -16.55 12.30
C SER A 174 0.06 -17.88 13.04
N LEU A 175 -0.77 -18.04 14.08
CA LEU A 175 -0.94 -19.32 14.78
C LEU A 175 -1.50 -20.42 13.88
N HIS A 176 -2.37 -20.06 12.94
CA HIS A 176 -2.95 -21.00 11.99
C HIS A 176 -1.96 -21.40 10.88
N ILE A 177 -1.31 -20.42 10.25
CA ILE A 177 -0.46 -20.67 9.08
C ILE A 177 0.87 -21.33 9.45
N LEU A 178 1.46 -20.99 10.61
CA LEU A 178 2.72 -21.59 11.07
C LEU A 178 2.56 -23.05 11.51
N ARG A 179 1.33 -23.55 11.67
CA ARG A 179 1.07 -24.99 11.84
C ARG A 179 1.08 -25.75 10.52
N ARG A 180 0.95 -25.04 9.40
CA ARG A 180 0.82 -25.61 8.04
C ARG A 180 2.07 -25.39 7.19
N TRP A 181 2.85 -24.35 7.49
CA TRP A 181 3.99 -23.91 6.68
C TRP A 181 5.17 -23.53 7.58
N ASP A 182 6.36 -23.99 7.20
CA ASP A 182 7.58 -23.64 7.91
C ASP A 182 7.98 -22.17 7.67
N PRO A 183 8.51 -21.49 8.71
CA PRO A 183 9.01 -20.13 8.59
C PRO A 183 10.25 -20.09 7.68
N LEU A 184 10.33 -19.07 6.83
CA LEU A 184 11.52 -18.81 6.03
C LEU A 184 12.64 -18.20 6.90
N PRO A 185 13.91 -18.49 6.56
CA PRO A 185 15.06 -17.89 7.23
C PRO A 185 15.09 -16.37 7.03
N LEU A 186 15.71 -15.67 7.99
CA LEU A 186 15.95 -14.24 7.87
C LEU A 186 16.90 -13.96 6.71
N GLN A 187 16.56 -12.97 5.90
CA GLN A 187 17.47 -12.47 4.89
C GLN A 187 18.61 -11.70 5.59
N PRO A 188 19.87 -11.87 5.13
CA PRO A 188 20.98 -11.10 5.68
C PRO A 188 20.78 -9.61 5.41
N ALA A 189 21.32 -8.78 6.30
CA ALA A 189 21.36 -7.34 6.12
C ALA A 189 22.05 -6.97 4.78
N PRO A 190 21.72 -5.81 4.19
CA PRO A 190 22.39 -5.32 2.99
C PRO A 190 23.92 -5.25 3.20
N ALA A 191 24.69 -5.67 2.19
CA ALA A 191 26.14 -5.67 2.29
C ALA A 191 26.70 -4.25 2.08
N ASP A 192 26.10 -3.51 1.15
CA ASP A 192 26.44 -2.12 0.88
C ASP A 192 25.28 -1.19 1.24
N LEU A 193 25.41 -0.48 2.37
CA LEU A 193 24.38 0.47 2.82
C LEU A 193 24.26 1.68 1.89
N ALA A 194 25.33 2.10 1.21
CA ALA A 194 25.27 3.25 0.32
C ALA A 194 24.48 2.89 -0.95
N GLU A 195 24.87 1.81 -1.63
CA GLU A 195 24.27 1.39 -2.89
C GLU A 195 22.91 0.72 -2.71
N GLU A 196 22.77 -0.19 -1.74
CA GLU A 196 21.53 -0.94 -1.56
C GLU A 196 20.49 -0.16 -0.77
N VAL A 197 20.85 0.82 0.07
CA VAL A 197 19.88 1.49 0.96
C VAL A 197 19.80 2.98 0.68
N LEU A 198 20.90 3.71 0.81
CA LEU A 198 20.89 5.18 0.81
C LEU A 198 20.53 5.75 -0.57
N VAL A 199 21.23 5.34 -1.63
CA VAL A 199 21.03 5.87 -2.98
C VAL A 199 19.57 5.66 -3.46
N PRO A 200 18.97 4.46 -3.38
CA PRO A 200 17.57 4.26 -3.76
C PRO A 200 16.60 5.07 -2.90
N SER A 201 16.89 5.23 -1.60
CA SER A 201 16.02 6.00 -0.70
C SER A 201 16.04 7.49 -1.01
N ILE A 202 17.20 8.05 -1.36
CA ILE A 202 17.33 9.43 -1.83
C ILE A 202 16.56 9.62 -3.14
N ILE A 203 16.73 8.70 -4.09
CA ILE A 203 15.99 8.73 -5.37
C ILE A 203 14.48 8.78 -5.10
N VAL A 204 13.96 7.85 -4.30
CA VAL A 204 12.53 7.81 -3.95
C VAL A 204 12.09 9.12 -3.29
N ALA A 205 12.84 9.63 -2.32
CA ALA A 205 12.50 10.87 -1.61
C ALA A 205 12.44 12.09 -2.56
N VAL A 206 13.43 12.24 -3.43
CA VAL A 206 13.51 13.33 -4.41
C VAL A 206 12.34 13.27 -5.38
N PHE A 207 12.09 12.11 -6.00
CA PHE A 207 10.99 11.97 -6.95
C PHE A 207 9.61 12.14 -6.30
N VAL A 208 9.42 11.61 -5.09
CA VAL A 208 8.17 11.81 -4.33
C VAL A 208 7.97 13.29 -4.01
N GLY A 209 8.99 13.96 -3.47
CA GLY A 209 8.93 15.39 -3.16
C GLY A 209 8.66 16.25 -4.39
N LEU A 210 9.39 16.02 -5.49
CA LEU A 210 9.17 16.71 -6.76
C LEU A 210 7.76 16.47 -7.31
N SER A 211 7.28 15.23 -7.28
CA SER A 211 5.94 14.91 -7.79
C SER A 211 4.84 15.64 -7.01
N LEU A 212 4.96 15.69 -5.68
CA LEU A 212 4.01 16.39 -4.82
C LEU A 212 4.10 17.91 -5.01
N GLY A 213 5.31 18.45 -5.04
CA GLY A 213 5.54 19.88 -5.25
C GLY A 213 5.00 20.36 -6.59
N LEU A 214 5.22 19.58 -7.67
CA LEU A 214 4.63 19.87 -8.98
C LEU A 214 3.09 19.80 -8.94
N ALA A 215 2.50 18.84 -8.25
CA ALA A 215 1.06 18.76 -8.12
C ALA A 215 0.47 19.95 -7.36
N GLU A 216 1.11 20.41 -6.29
CA GLU A 216 0.67 21.62 -5.59
C GLU A 216 0.84 22.88 -6.45
N LEU A 217 1.93 23.00 -7.22
CA LEU A 217 2.15 24.11 -8.15
C LEU A 217 1.13 24.15 -9.30
N LEU A 218 0.65 22.98 -9.75
CA LEU A 218 -0.40 22.86 -10.75
C LEU A 218 -1.81 23.15 -10.20
N GLY A 219 -1.94 23.40 -8.89
CA GLY A 219 -3.21 23.78 -8.26
C GLY A 219 -4.12 22.59 -7.92
N PHE A 220 -3.59 21.37 -7.78
CA PHE A 220 -4.38 20.25 -7.28
C PHE A 220 -4.77 20.46 -5.81
N GLU A 221 -6.06 20.35 -5.47
CA GLU A 221 -6.55 20.66 -4.12
C GLU A 221 -6.05 19.69 -3.04
N LYS A 222 -6.02 18.37 -3.33
CA LYS A 222 -5.62 17.31 -2.39
C LYS A 222 -4.84 16.19 -3.11
N PRO A 223 -3.59 16.44 -3.56
CA PRO A 223 -2.82 15.49 -4.36
C PRO A 223 -2.22 14.33 -3.55
N TYR A 224 -2.90 13.79 -2.53
CA TYR A 224 -2.39 12.68 -1.69
C TYR A 224 -2.08 11.41 -2.49
N TRP A 225 -2.73 11.23 -3.65
CA TRP A 225 -2.54 10.09 -4.56
C TRP A 225 -1.30 10.22 -5.45
N VAL A 226 -0.72 11.41 -5.59
CA VAL A 226 0.45 11.67 -6.45
C VAL A 226 1.72 10.99 -5.92
N PRO A 227 2.11 11.17 -4.63
CA PRO A 227 3.24 10.46 -4.02
C PRO A 227 3.12 8.93 -4.14
N ILE A 228 1.90 8.41 -3.94
CA ILE A 228 1.61 6.98 -3.96
C ILE A 228 1.82 6.42 -5.38
N SER A 229 1.34 7.17 -6.39
CA SER A 229 1.53 6.81 -7.80
C SER A 229 3.00 6.84 -8.19
N CYS A 230 3.75 7.85 -7.72
CA CYS A 230 5.20 7.94 -7.92
C CYS A 230 5.92 6.71 -7.35
N ILE A 231 5.66 6.36 -6.08
CA ILE A 231 6.26 5.18 -5.43
C ILE A 231 5.91 3.89 -6.18
N ALA A 232 4.65 3.72 -6.56
CA ALA A 232 4.20 2.52 -7.27
C ALA A 232 4.92 2.32 -8.62
N VAL A 233 5.27 3.40 -9.32
CA VAL A 233 6.07 3.36 -10.55
C VAL A 233 7.53 3.02 -10.24
N LEU A 234 8.13 3.67 -9.23
CA LEU A 234 9.53 3.44 -8.84
C LEU A 234 9.79 2.02 -8.30
N GLN A 235 8.77 1.36 -7.74
CA GLN A 235 8.88 -0.03 -7.27
C GLN A 235 8.86 -1.07 -8.40
N GLY A 236 8.69 -0.66 -9.66
CA GLY A 236 8.63 -1.59 -10.77
C GLY A 236 9.99 -2.06 -11.27
N ALA A 237 10.24 -3.36 -11.18
CA ALA A 237 11.50 -3.98 -11.64
C ALA A 237 11.82 -3.74 -13.14
N THR A 238 10.81 -3.56 -14.00
CA THR A 238 10.98 -3.20 -15.41
C THR A 238 9.82 -2.33 -15.89
N LEU A 239 10.04 -1.50 -16.91
CA LEU A 239 8.98 -0.71 -17.57
C LEU A 239 7.83 -1.60 -18.04
N ARG A 240 8.15 -2.77 -18.59
CA ARG A 240 7.16 -3.77 -19.01
C ARG A 240 6.29 -4.25 -17.85
N ALA A 241 6.90 -4.54 -16.71
CA ALA A 241 6.16 -4.96 -15.52
C ALA A 241 5.30 -3.83 -14.93
N VAL A 242 5.76 -2.57 -15.01
CA VAL A 242 4.93 -1.41 -14.64
C VAL A 242 3.72 -1.32 -15.56
N TRP A 243 3.94 -1.39 -16.88
CA TRP A 243 2.87 -1.26 -17.86
C TRP A 243 1.81 -2.35 -17.76
N LEU A 244 2.25 -3.60 -17.58
CA LEU A 244 1.36 -4.74 -17.37
C LEU A 244 0.49 -4.57 -16.11
N ARG A 245 1.09 -4.15 -15.00
CA ARG A 245 0.35 -3.91 -13.74
C ARG A 245 -0.61 -2.73 -13.84
N GLN A 246 -0.25 -1.67 -14.57
CA GLN A 246 -1.16 -0.55 -14.79
C GLN A 246 -2.36 -0.97 -15.65
N LEU A 247 -2.14 -1.76 -16.70
CA LEU A 247 -3.23 -2.30 -17.51
C LEU A 247 -4.14 -3.21 -16.68
N GLN A 248 -3.56 -4.13 -15.90
CA GLN A 248 -4.30 -4.99 -14.97
C GLN A 248 -5.09 -4.17 -13.94
N ARG A 249 -4.51 -3.06 -13.43
CA ARG A 249 -5.20 -2.15 -12.52
C ARG A 249 -6.37 -1.45 -13.20
N ILE A 250 -6.20 -0.94 -14.42
CA ILE A 250 -7.28 -0.29 -15.19
C ILE A 250 -8.42 -1.29 -15.44
N VAL A 251 -8.10 -2.47 -15.97
CA VAL A 251 -9.09 -3.54 -16.23
C VAL A 251 -9.77 -3.97 -14.94
N GLY A 252 -9.00 -4.17 -13.86
CA GLY A 252 -9.53 -4.54 -12.54
C GLY A 252 -10.44 -3.47 -11.94
N THR A 253 -10.08 -2.18 -12.05
CA THR A 253 -10.92 -1.07 -11.58
C THR A 253 -12.19 -0.95 -12.43
N LEU A 254 -12.11 -1.11 -13.74
CA LEU A 254 -13.29 -1.10 -14.62
C LEU A 254 -14.24 -2.28 -14.31
N ALA A 255 -13.68 -3.48 -14.14
CA ALA A 255 -14.45 -4.65 -13.74
C ALA A 255 -15.06 -4.47 -12.34
N GLY A 256 -14.31 -3.94 -11.38
CA GLY A 256 -14.78 -3.63 -10.03
C GLY A 256 -15.88 -2.57 -10.03
N LEU A 257 -15.73 -1.51 -10.83
CA LEU A 257 -16.76 -0.48 -10.99
C LEU A 257 -18.03 -1.08 -11.63
N GLY A 258 -17.89 -1.95 -12.63
CA GLY A 258 -19.01 -2.68 -13.23
C GLY A 258 -19.71 -3.59 -12.22
N ALA A 259 -18.95 -4.30 -11.38
CA ALA A 259 -19.49 -5.13 -10.32
C ALA A 259 -20.25 -4.29 -9.28
N VAL A 260 -19.64 -3.21 -8.77
CA VAL A 260 -20.29 -2.28 -7.82
C VAL A 260 -21.53 -1.64 -8.42
N TRP A 261 -21.47 -1.24 -9.69
CA TRP A 261 -22.62 -0.69 -10.40
C TRP A 261 -23.77 -1.69 -10.49
N GLY A 262 -23.49 -2.95 -10.84
CA GLY A 262 -24.50 -4.02 -10.82
C GLY A 262 -25.06 -4.29 -9.42
N LEU A 263 -24.19 -4.25 -8.40
CA LEU A 263 -24.55 -4.46 -7.01
C LEU A 263 -25.44 -3.32 -6.47
N MET A 264 -25.14 -2.07 -6.84
CA MET A 264 -25.97 -0.90 -6.51
C MET A 264 -27.37 -0.95 -7.12
N GLN A 265 -27.57 -1.62 -8.27
CA GLN A 265 -28.91 -1.81 -8.83
C GLN A 265 -29.76 -2.81 -8.02
N LEU A 266 -29.12 -3.67 -7.23
CA LEU A 266 -29.78 -4.66 -6.37
C LEU A 266 -29.97 -4.16 -4.93
N ILE A 267 -29.23 -3.12 -4.51
CA ILE A 267 -29.28 -2.56 -3.17
C ILE A 267 -30.33 -1.44 -3.08
N THR A 268 -31.41 -1.71 -2.36
CA THR A 268 -32.48 -0.72 -2.07
C THR A 268 -32.38 -0.15 -0.66
N GLU A 269 -31.63 -0.78 0.25
CA GLU A 269 -31.54 -0.41 1.67
C GLU A 269 -30.07 -0.30 2.16
N PRO A 270 -29.73 0.65 3.06
CA PRO A 270 -28.34 0.98 3.46
C PRO A 270 -27.52 -0.18 4.06
N TRP A 271 -28.19 -1.18 4.64
CA TRP A 271 -27.53 -2.32 5.28
C TRP A 271 -26.97 -3.36 4.30
N HIS A 272 -27.51 -3.44 3.08
CA HIS A 272 -26.93 -4.32 2.05
C HIS A 272 -25.59 -3.79 1.52
N LEU A 273 -25.41 -2.47 1.54
CA LEU A 273 -24.17 -1.78 1.18
C LEU A 273 -23.05 -2.13 2.16
N ALA A 274 -23.38 -2.19 3.46
CA ALA A 274 -22.47 -2.59 4.52
C ALA A 274 -22.01 -4.05 4.35
N LEU A 275 -22.95 -4.98 4.08
CA LEU A 275 -22.64 -6.40 3.82
C LEU A 275 -21.86 -6.64 2.51
N ALA A 276 -22.03 -5.79 1.50
CA ALA A 276 -21.34 -5.94 0.21
C ALA A 276 -19.90 -5.40 0.22
N ILE A 277 -19.57 -4.52 1.17
CA ILE A 277 -18.23 -3.93 1.32
C ILE A 277 -17.34 -4.76 2.27
N ALA A 278 -17.96 -5.51 3.20
CA ALA A 278 -17.29 -6.38 4.17
C ALA A 278 -16.86 -7.73 3.58
#